data_AF-A0A2N6AQ35-F1
#
_entry.id   AF-A0A2N6AQ35-F1
#
_cell.length_a   1.000
_cell.length_b   1.000
_cell.length_c   1.000
_cell.angle_alpha   90.00
_cell.angle_beta   90.00
_cell.angle_gamma   90.00
#
_symmetry.space_group_name_H-M   'P 1'
#
loop_
_entity.id
_entity.type
_entity.pdbx_description
1 polymer ?
#
loop_
_entity_poly.entity_id
_entity_poly.type
_entity_poly.pdbx_seq_one_letter_code
_entity_poly.pdbx_strand_id
1 'polypeptide(L)'
;PDGSLDNDSAFGESGFSAIPGGLRTYIAGYFGNLDYRAYFWSSSESNSNEAWYNELDYYESNVYRNDHDKRYGYSVRGVRD
;
A
#
# COMPACT_ATOMS: atom_id res chain seq x y z
N PRO A 1 -17.16 8.35 -0.58
CA PRO A 1 -16.88 9.55 -1.40
C PRO A 1 -15.90 9.14 -2.47
N ASP A 2 -15.97 9.74 -3.64
CA ASP A 2 -15.01 9.46 -4.70
C ASP A 2 -13.75 10.28 -4.41
N GLY A 3 -12.57 9.75 -4.73
CA GLY A 3 -11.30 10.32 -4.27
C GLY A 3 -10.96 11.63 -4.93
N SER A 4 -9.99 12.36 -4.37
CA SER A 4 -9.43 13.53 -5.08
C SER A 4 -8.82 13.14 -6.44
N LEU A 5 -8.55 11.84 -6.63
CA LEU A 5 -7.99 11.25 -7.84
C LEU A 5 -9.01 11.06 -8.97
N ASP A 6 -10.32 11.14 -8.71
CA ASP A 6 -11.33 11.06 -9.78
C ASP A 6 -11.21 12.20 -10.79
N ASN A 7 -10.57 13.31 -10.40
CA ASN A 7 -10.27 14.43 -11.29
C ASN A 7 -8.90 14.33 -11.98
N ASP A 8 -8.11 13.28 -11.70
CA ASP A 8 -6.84 13.00 -12.38
C ASP A 8 -7.13 12.11 -13.59
N SER A 9 -6.86 12.62 -14.81
CA SER A 9 -7.12 11.88 -16.04
C SER A 9 -6.31 10.58 -16.16
N ALA A 10 -5.18 10.47 -15.45
CA ALA A 10 -4.38 9.26 -15.42
C ALA A 10 -4.91 8.20 -14.44
N PHE A 11 -5.87 8.57 -13.57
CA PHE A 11 -6.46 7.62 -12.61
C PHE A 11 -7.23 6.52 -13.35
N GLY A 12 -6.92 5.27 -13.01
CA GLY A 12 -7.52 4.09 -13.66
C GLY A 12 -6.88 3.67 -14.98
N GLU A 13 -6.04 4.50 -15.62
CA GLU A 13 -5.41 4.16 -16.90
C GLU A 13 -4.41 2.99 -16.81
N SER A 14 -3.82 2.77 -15.63
CA SER A 14 -2.89 1.65 -15.40
C SER A 14 -3.56 0.27 -15.40
N GLY A 15 -4.90 0.21 -15.38
CA GLY A 15 -5.65 -1.03 -15.20
C GLY A 15 -5.49 -1.63 -13.80
N PHE A 16 -4.88 -0.89 -12.86
CA PHE A 16 -4.74 -1.27 -11.47
C PHE A 16 -5.49 -0.31 -10.56
N SER A 17 -6.30 -0.90 -9.67
CA SER A 17 -6.94 -0.21 -8.55
C SER A 17 -6.71 -1.02 -7.29
N ALA A 18 -6.57 -0.32 -6.16
CA ALA A 18 -6.41 -0.93 -4.85
C ALA A 18 -7.51 -0.46 -3.90
N ILE A 19 -7.96 -1.35 -3.02
CA ILE A 19 -8.83 -0.97 -1.90
C ILE A 19 -7.92 -0.51 -0.76
N PRO A 20 -8.13 0.69 -0.17
CA PRO A 20 -7.34 1.20 0.94
C PRO A 20 -7.64 0.45 2.26
N GLY A 21 -7.16 -0.79 2.36
CA GLY A 21 -7.33 -1.66 3.52
C GLY A 21 -6.40 -1.36 4.70
N GLY A 22 -5.60 -0.29 4.62
CA GLY A 22 -4.66 0.10 5.66
C GLY A 22 -3.60 -0.96 5.96
N LEU A 23 -3.11 -0.94 7.19
CA LEU A 23 -2.13 -1.88 7.71
C LEU A 23 -2.53 -2.41 9.09
N ARG A 24 -1.96 -3.56 9.46
CA ARG A 24 -1.93 -4.05 10.84
C ARG A 24 -0.58 -3.73 11.46
N THR A 25 -0.54 -2.98 12.55
CA THR A 25 0.71 -2.72 13.29
C THR A 25 1.19 -3.97 14.02
N TYR A 26 2.51 -4.11 14.14
CA TYR A 26 3.13 -5.16 14.97
C TYR A 26 2.85 -4.95 16.47
N ILE A 27 2.62 -3.70 16.91
CA ILE A 27 2.33 -3.39 18.30
C ILE A 27 0.84 -3.66 18.55
N ALA A 28 0.56 -4.70 19.33
CA ALA A 28 -0.79 -5.09 19.76
C ALA A 28 -1.81 -5.40 18.64
N GLY A 29 -1.39 -5.39 17.36
CA GLY A 29 -2.23 -5.83 16.25
C GLY A 29 -3.31 -4.84 15.81
N TYR A 30 -3.22 -3.57 16.22
CA TYR A 30 -4.18 -2.54 15.78
C TYR A 30 -4.14 -2.33 14.27
N PHE A 31 -5.28 -1.90 13.72
CA PHE A 31 -5.37 -1.49 12.33
C PHE A 31 -5.29 0.03 12.23
N GLY A 32 -4.57 0.52 11.23
CA GLY A 32 -4.36 1.94 10.98
C GLY A 32 -4.43 2.27 9.49
N ASN A 33 -4.68 3.54 9.18
CA ASN A 33 -4.79 4.07 7.82
C ASN A 33 -5.85 3.36 6.95
N LEU A 34 -6.85 2.76 7.61
CA LEU A 34 -8.04 2.22 6.96
C LEU A 34 -8.73 3.32 6.14
N ASP A 35 -9.30 2.93 5.01
CA ASP A 35 -10.03 3.78 4.07
C ASP A 35 -9.20 4.88 3.39
N TYR A 36 -7.91 5.00 3.74
CA TYR A 36 -7.05 6.08 3.26
C TYR A 36 -5.80 5.60 2.53
N ARG A 37 -5.17 4.49 2.95
CA ARG A 37 -3.96 3.97 2.29
C ARG A 37 -4.04 2.49 2.01
N ALA A 38 -3.44 2.07 0.90
CA ALA A 38 -3.23 0.68 0.57
C ALA A 38 -1.74 0.34 0.66
N TYR A 39 -1.41 -0.73 1.40
CA TYR A 39 -0.03 -1.18 1.59
C TYR A 39 0.17 -2.56 0.96
N PHE A 40 1.21 -2.72 0.15
CA PHE A 40 1.57 -3.98 -0.48
C PHE A 40 3.02 -4.35 -0.21
N TRP A 41 3.24 -5.55 0.34
CA TRP A 41 4.60 -6.09 0.48
C TRP A 41 5.24 -6.32 -0.90
N SER A 42 6.55 -6.05 -0.99
CA SER A 42 7.43 -6.53 -2.05
C SER A 42 8.12 -7.83 -1.61
N SER A 43 8.55 -8.65 -2.57
CA SER A 43 9.42 -9.80 -2.30
C SER A 43 10.86 -9.41 -1.97
N SER A 44 11.23 -8.14 -2.14
CA SER A 44 12.57 -7.64 -1.83
C SER A 44 12.75 -7.36 -0.33
N GLU A 45 13.79 -7.95 0.24
CA GLU A 45 14.26 -7.62 1.58
C GLU A 45 15.03 -6.28 1.58
N SER A 46 14.88 -5.48 2.65
CA SER A 46 15.75 -4.32 2.91
C SER A 46 16.91 -4.71 3.82
N ASN A 47 16.60 -5.39 4.93
CA ASN A 47 17.57 -5.97 5.85
C ASN A 47 16.95 -7.12 6.67
N SER A 48 17.66 -7.60 7.70
CA SER A 48 17.20 -8.71 8.53
C SER A 48 15.85 -8.47 9.20
N ASN A 49 15.51 -7.23 9.53
CA ASN A 49 14.27 -6.85 10.22
C ASN A 49 13.22 -6.22 9.30
N GLU A 50 13.62 -5.68 8.14
CA GLU A 50 12.78 -4.83 7.30
C GLU A 50 12.64 -5.36 5.86
N ALA A 51 11.48 -5.14 5.27
CA ALA A 51 11.21 -5.47 3.87
C ALA A 51 10.63 -4.26 3.13
N TRP A 52 10.83 -4.23 1.82
CA TRP A 52 10.28 -3.19 0.98
C TRP A 52 8.77 -3.37 0.83
N TYR A 53 8.03 -2.27 0.84
CA TYR A 53 6.61 -2.21 0.54
C TYR A 53 6.32 -1.02 -0.37
N ASN A 54 5.19 -1.09 -1.07
CA ASN A 54 4.64 0.04 -1.81
C ASN A 54 3.38 0.52 -1.09
N GLU A 55 3.19 1.84 -1.08
CA GLU A 55 1.99 2.47 -0.54
C GLU A 55 1.32 3.32 -1.62
N LEU A 56 -0.02 3.28 -1.61
CA LEU A 56 -0.88 4.13 -2.42
C LEU A 56 -1.75 4.96 -1.48
N ASP A 57 -1.84 6.25 -1.76
CA ASP A 57 -2.65 7.19 -1.01
C ASP A 57 -3.93 7.52 -1.77
N TYR A 58 -5.03 7.67 -1.06
CA TYR A 58 -6.32 8.00 -1.65
C TYR A 58 -6.37 9.41 -2.26
N TYR A 59 -5.52 10.35 -1.81
CA TYR A 59 -5.47 11.72 -2.33
C TYR A 59 -4.36 11.95 -3.36
N GLU A 60 -3.42 11.01 -3.55
CA GLU A 60 -2.23 11.22 -4.38
C GLU A 60 -2.05 10.12 -5.43
N SER A 61 -1.68 10.50 -6.66
CA SER A 61 -1.45 9.55 -7.76
C SER A 61 -0.06 8.89 -7.72
N ASN A 62 0.81 9.35 -6.82
CA ASN A 62 2.14 8.78 -6.64
C ASN A 62 2.09 7.41 -5.94
N VAL A 63 2.98 6.53 -6.36
CA VAL A 63 3.30 5.30 -5.62
C VAL A 63 4.57 5.54 -4.82
N TYR A 64 4.50 5.37 -3.51
CA TYR A 64 5.68 5.47 -2.64
C TYR A 64 6.23 4.09 -2.36
N ARG A 65 7.55 3.97 -2.41
CA ARG A 65 8.27 2.73 -2.08
C ARG A 65 9.18 2.99 -0.88
N ASN A 66 8.89 2.30 0.21
CA ASN A 66 9.56 2.45 1.50
C ASN A 66 9.88 1.06 2.06
N ASP A 67 10.67 0.99 3.13
CA ASP A 67 10.89 -0.22 3.88
C ASP A 67 10.46 -0.08 5.34
N HIS A 68 10.00 -1.17 5.93
CA HIS A 68 9.54 -1.21 7.31
C HIS A 68 9.68 -2.62 7.89
N ASP A 69 9.58 -2.69 9.22
CA ASP A 69 9.60 -3.92 10.00
C ASP A 69 8.65 -5.00 9.43
N LYS A 70 9.19 -6.18 9.18
CA LYS A 70 8.50 -7.35 8.58
C LYS A 70 7.31 -7.85 9.40
N ARG A 71 7.15 -7.43 10.66
CA ARG A 71 6.06 -7.85 11.56
C ARG A 71 4.74 -7.11 11.30
N TYR A 72 4.77 -6.07 10.45
CA TYR A 72 3.55 -5.39 10.00
C TYR A 72 2.73 -6.30 9.08
N GLY A 73 1.40 -6.16 9.14
CA GLY A 73 0.49 -6.79 8.21
C GLY A 73 0.15 -5.85 7.08
N TYR A 74 0.77 -6.04 5.91
CA TYR A 74 0.39 -5.41 4.64
C TYR A 74 -0.23 -6.44 3.71
N SER A 75 -0.96 -5.97 2.69
CA SER A 75 -1.57 -6.84 1.69
C SER A 75 -0.49 -7.47 0.80
N VAL A 76 -0.83 -8.61 0.20
CA VAL A 76 -0.01 -9.26 -0.84
C VAL A 76 -0.79 -9.28 -2.14
N ARG A 77 -0.10 -9.04 -3.26
CA ARG A 77 -0.67 -9.16 -4.60
C ARG A 77 0.24 -10.05 -5.44
N GLY A 78 -0.30 -11.12 -5.97
CA GLY A 78 0.40 -11.93 -6.98
C GLY A 78 0.48 -11.16 -8.30
N VAL A 79 1.66 -11.14 -8.90
CA VAL A 79 1.86 -10.65 -10.27
C VAL A 79 2.01 -11.87 -11.18
N ARG A 80 1.37 -11.83 -12.35
CA ARG A 80 1.49 -12.87 -13.37
C ARG A 80 2.34 -12.31 -14.51
N ASP A 81 3.28 -13.12 -14.99
CA ASP A 81 4.10 -12.86 -16.17
C ASP A 81 3.33 -13.13 -17.48
#